data_AF-A0AA35LY69-F1
#
_entry.id   AF-A0AA35LY69-F1
#
_cell.length_a   1.000
_cell.length_b   1.000
_cell.length_c   1.000
_cell.angle_alpha   90.00
_cell.angle_beta   90.00
_cell.angle_gamma   90.00
#
_symmetry.space_group_name_H-M   'P 1'
#
loop_
_entity.id
_entity.type
_entity.pdbx_description
1 polymer ?
#
loop_
_entity_poly.entity_id
_entity_poly.type
_entity_poly.pdbx_seq_one_letter_code
_entity_poly.pdbx_strand_id
1 'polypeptide(L)'
;MPTPLSLPESFSDSCRKFSSYPYNLMNAQKYAPSLLAVHKGRLADGAGIQFENEDMLKIPVRDINDNGTAPKRNLISIDILRDWIGDTFEPAATNLAGGNGHVATKPDPRCRFIILTYHQVMPSLLEFLHAYGSESGKREVRFSGFRTEIDRGNSATAIHSLGRSSDRFQVVYNLKAVSYDPELSETNRLVIRQATIYHQFDIGTGKQMWIIGDPSAKLKSITDSKYGAKSNNQTQFEDPFKASIDIHLMWTTWVISEWPLIIQILDKKVDELSMADNCIPEKSIASTIYPSKEVARRIEAYQRLVKETAAAASANCKTLTSLSQFYVNFRRTQNPLGHSLKKAVNSLVAEIERNIHDMELHDSHLLMLSSILRDSINQVESYPLPRSTLTACKKLNFTATRSANISTCKQQRDKRPLVESKKN
;
A
#
# COMPACT_ATOMS: atom_id res chain seq x y z
N MET A 1 -40.36 13.04 -14.11
CA MET A 1 -39.65 13.66 -12.97
C MET A 1 -39.13 12.53 -12.10
N PRO A 2 -37.83 12.45 -11.78
CA PRO A 2 -37.34 11.49 -10.79
C PRO A 2 -38.02 11.79 -9.45
N THR A 3 -38.52 10.76 -8.77
CA THR A 3 -39.10 10.91 -7.43
C THR A 3 -37.99 11.39 -6.48
N PRO A 4 -38.20 12.46 -5.70
CA PRO A 4 -37.18 12.93 -4.76
C PRO A 4 -36.80 11.80 -3.80
N LEU A 5 -35.49 11.61 -3.60
CA LEU A 5 -34.96 10.60 -2.70
C LEU A 5 -35.43 10.87 -1.28
N SER A 6 -36.31 10.02 -0.75
CA SER A 6 -36.68 10.05 0.67
C SER A 6 -35.51 9.50 1.48
N LEU A 7 -34.72 10.41 2.09
CA LEU A 7 -33.59 10.07 2.94
C LEU A 7 -33.94 10.32 4.41
N PRO A 8 -33.51 9.46 5.36
CA PRO A 8 -33.63 9.75 6.78
C PRO A 8 -32.94 11.09 7.12
N GLU A 9 -33.53 11.84 8.06
CA GLU A 9 -32.99 13.12 8.51
C GLU A 9 -31.58 12.97 9.09
N SER A 10 -31.36 11.93 9.91
CA SER A 10 -30.05 11.59 10.48
C SER A 10 -28.97 11.35 9.41
N PHE A 11 -29.33 10.70 8.29
CA PHE A 11 -28.41 10.48 7.18
C PHE A 11 -28.14 11.76 6.40
N SER A 12 -29.17 12.57 6.17
CA SER A 12 -29.05 13.87 5.50
C SER A 12 -28.14 14.80 6.30
N ASP A 13 -28.31 14.84 7.62
CA ASP A 13 -27.46 15.60 8.56
C ASP A 13 -26.02 15.09 8.59
N SER A 14 -25.83 13.76 8.59
CA SER A 14 -24.52 13.13 8.45
C SER A 14 -23.81 13.65 7.20
N CYS A 15 -24.50 13.63 6.05
CA CYS A 15 -23.97 14.11 4.79
C CYS A 15 -23.68 15.62 4.78
N ARG A 16 -24.57 16.46 5.34
CA ARG A 16 -24.34 17.91 5.47
C ARG A 16 -23.10 18.24 6.32
N LYS A 17 -22.79 17.39 7.30
CA LYS A 17 -21.62 17.50 8.18
C LYS A 17 -20.41 16.70 7.66
N PHE A 18 -20.31 16.41 6.35
CA PHE A 18 -19.20 15.62 5.78
C PHE A 18 -17.79 16.13 6.16
N SER A 19 -17.62 17.44 6.33
CA SER A 19 -16.35 18.05 6.75
C SER A 19 -15.92 17.64 8.17
N SER A 20 -16.83 17.12 9.00
CA SER A 20 -16.51 16.59 10.32
C SER A 20 -16.22 15.08 10.32
N TYR A 21 -16.13 14.42 9.16
CA TYR A 21 -15.68 13.03 9.06
C TYR A 21 -14.37 12.80 9.85
N PRO A 22 -14.26 11.72 10.65
CA PRO A 22 -15.21 10.60 10.79
C PRO A 22 -16.36 10.77 11.82
N TYR A 23 -16.49 11.92 12.50
CA TYR A 23 -17.46 12.10 13.59
C TYR A 23 -18.93 12.17 13.15
N ASN A 24 -19.19 12.48 11.89
CA ASN A 24 -20.53 12.58 11.33
C ASN A 24 -21.12 11.24 10.90
N LEU A 25 -20.39 10.12 11.01
CA LEU A 25 -20.95 8.81 10.69
C LEU A 25 -22.19 8.53 11.54
N MET A 26 -23.23 7.92 10.96
CA MET A 26 -24.50 7.68 11.66
C MET A 26 -24.30 6.83 12.92
N ASN A 27 -23.38 5.87 12.87
CA ASN A 27 -22.99 5.05 14.00
C ASN A 27 -21.64 5.46 14.58
N ALA A 28 -21.27 6.74 14.58
CA ALA A 28 -19.98 7.20 15.11
C ALA A 28 -19.72 6.73 16.55
N GLN A 29 -20.78 6.55 17.35
CA GLN A 29 -20.67 6.06 18.73
C GLN A 29 -20.15 4.62 18.86
N LYS A 30 -20.17 3.82 17.79
CA LYS A 30 -19.57 2.48 17.80
C LYS A 30 -18.04 2.52 17.86
N TYR A 31 -17.45 3.68 17.60
CA TYR A 31 -16.02 3.88 17.64
C TYR A 31 -15.60 4.57 18.93
N ALA A 32 -14.43 4.20 19.44
CA ALA A 32 -13.82 4.90 20.55
C ALA A 32 -13.59 6.38 20.18
N PRO A 33 -14.00 7.36 21.01
CA PRO A 33 -13.80 8.78 20.71
C PRO A 33 -12.33 9.15 20.46
N SER A 34 -11.41 8.50 21.17
CA SER A 34 -9.97 8.66 21.00
C SER A 34 -9.48 8.21 19.62
N LEU A 35 -10.02 7.11 19.08
CA LEU A 35 -9.68 6.62 17.74
C LEU A 35 -10.15 7.60 16.66
N LEU A 36 -11.39 8.09 16.78
CA LEU A 36 -11.93 9.10 15.87
C LEU A 36 -11.11 10.40 15.90
N ALA A 37 -10.64 10.81 17.09
CA ALA A 37 -9.78 11.97 17.24
C ALA A 37 -8.43 11.79 16.54
N VAL A 38 -7.80 10.64 16.69
CA VAL A 38 -6.55 10.31 15.98
C VAL A 38 -6.75 10.37 14.47
N HIS A 39 -7.82 9.76 13.96
CA HIS A 39 -8.13 9.81 12.54
C HIS A 39 -8.41 11.23 12.04
N LYS A 40 -9.13 12.03 12.83
CA LYS A 40 -9.41 13.43 12.47
C LYS A 40 -8.14 14.28 12.44
N GLY A 41 -7.27 14.12 13.43
CA GLY A 41 -5.98 14.81 13.50
C GLY A 41 -5.12 14.49 12.28
N ARG A 42 -4.95 13.20 11.95
CA ARG A 42 -4.14 12.80 10.79
C ARG A 42 -4.69 13.30 9.46
N LEU A 43 -6.02 13.40 9.31
CA LEU A 43 -6.63 14.01 8.13
C LEU A 43 -6.33 15.51 8.00
N ALA A 44 -6.22 16.23 9.12
CA ALA A 44 -5.83 17.64 9.13
C ALA A 44 -4.33 17.78 8.78
N ASP A 45 -3.48 16.94 9.38
CA ASP A 45 -2.03 16.97 9.17
C ASP A 45 -1.63 16.56 7.74
N GLY A 46 -2.30 15.53 7.19
CA GLY A 46 -2.03 14.98 5.86
C GLY A 46 -2.63 15.79 4.69
N ALA A 47 -3.36 16.88 4.97
CA ALA A 47 -4.08 17.65 3.96
C ALA A 47 -3.16 18.31 2.92
N GLY A 48 -1.87 18.52 3.20
CA GLY A 48 -0.91 19.07 2.25
C GLY A 48 -0.26 18.03 1.32
N ILE A 49 0.00 16.82 1.82
CA ILE A 49 0.90 15.84 1.18
C ILE A 49 0.14 14.70 0.48
N GLN A 50 -1.03 14.33 0.98
CA GLN A 50 -1.70 13.12 0.49
C GLN A 50 -2.34 13.28 -0.90
N PHE A 51 -2.55 14.51 -1.39
CA PHE A 51 -3.34 14.77 -2.59
C PHE A 51 -2.92 16.07 -3.28
N GLU A 52 -2.07 15.98 -4.29
CA GLU A 52 -1.79 17.07 -5.24
C GLU A 52 -2.58 16.90 -6.55
N ASN A 53 -2.99 18.05 -7.11
CA ASN A 53 -3.70 18.30 -8.37
C ASN A 53 -4.98 17.48 -8.66
N GLU A 54 -6.12 18.17 -8.77
CA GLU A 54 -7.44 17.59 -9.11
C GLU A 54 -7.42 16.81 -10.44
N ASP A 55 -6.60 17.24 -11.41
CA ASP A 55 -6.46 16.58 -12.71
C ASP A 55 -5.80 15.20 -12.64
N MET A 56 -5.06 14.92 -11.57
CA MET A 56 -4.34 13.66 -11.36
C MET A 56 -5.19 12.63 -10.60
N LEU A 57 -6.27 13.07 -9.93
CA LEU A 57 -7.09 12.21 -9.08
C LEU A 57 -8.19 11.51 -9.89
N LYS A 58 -8.05 10.18 -10.04
CA LYS A 58 -9.12 9.35 -10.63
C LYS A 58 -9.81 8.58 -9.52
N ILE A 59 -11.01 9.01 -9.13
CA ILE A 59 -11.91 8.23 -8.25
C ILE A 59 -12.98 7.54 -9.12
N PRO A 60 -12.68 6.38 -9.73
CA PRO A 60 -13.69 5.63 -10.46
C PRO A 60 -14.66 5.03 -9.44
N VAL A 61 -15.91 5.48 -9.48
CA VAL A 61 -17.01 4.82 -8.78
C VAL A 61 -17.74 3.91 -9.75
N ARG A 62 -17.97 2.68 -9.29
CA ARG A 62 -18.84 1.71 -9.93
C ARG A 62 -19.91 1.37 -8.91
N ASP A 63 -21.14 1.78 -9.20
CA ASP A 63 -22.29 1.36 -8.40
C ASP A 63 -23.02 0.26 -9.16
N ILE A 64 -23.14 -0.92 -8.56
CA ILE A 64 -23.85 -2.04 -9.17
C ILE A 64 -25.32 -1.89 -8.82
N ASN A 65 -26.13 -1.51 -9.79
CA ASN A 65 -27.57 -1.37 -9.59
C ASN A 65 -28.29 -2.73 -9.60
N ASP A 66 -29.58 -2.71 -9.27
CA ASP A 66 -30.45 -3.91 -9.17
C ASP A 66 -30.51 -4.74 -10.46
N ASN A 67 -30.20 -4.12 -11.60
CA ASN A 67 -30.10 -4.79 -12.90
C ASN A 67 -28.73 -5.46 -13.12
N GLY A 68 -27.89 -5.50 -12.09
CA GLY A 68 -26.54 -6.03 -12.12
C GLY A 68 -25.54 -5.15 -12.86
N THR A 69 -25.89 -3.92 -13.25
CA THR A 69 -25.06 -3.07 -14.11
C THR A 69 -24.21 -2.09 -13.32
N ALA A 70 -22.96 -1.89 -13.76
CA ALA A 70 -21.96 -1.09 -13.04
C ALA A 70 -21.40 0.07 -13.88
N PRO A 71 -22.17 1.16 -14.12
CA PRO A 71 -21.67 2.31 -14.88
C PRO A 71 -20.43 2.90 -14.20
N LYS A 72 -19.38 3.10 -14.99
CA LYS A 72 -18.14 3.72 -14.55
C LYS A 72 -18.27 5.23 -14.64
N ARG A 73 -18.21 5.93 -13.51
CA ARG A 73 -18.12 7.40 -13.45
C ARG A 73 -16.93 7.81 -12.60
N ASN A 74 -16.21 8.85 -13.01
CA ASN A 74 -15.13 9.41 -12.20
C ASN A 74 -15.71 10.57 -11.38
N LEU A 75 -15.74 10.44 -10.06
CA LEU A 75 -16.24 11.49 -9.17
C LEU A 75 -15.10 12.45 -8.83
N ILE A 76 -14.89 13.44 -9.71
CA ILE A 76 -13.80 14.43 -9.59
C ILE A 76 -14.27 15.79 -9.06
N SER A 77 -15.57 16.07 -9.11
CA SER A 77 -16.14 17.32 -8.61
C SER A 77 -17.43 17.07 -7.83
N ILE A 78 -17.81 18.04 -7.00
CA ILE A 78 -19.03 17.94 -6.20
C ILE A 78 -20.26 17.90 -7.10
N ASP A 79 -20.23 18.59 -8.23
CA ASP A 79 -21.35 18.61 -9.19
C ASP A 79 -21.57 17.23 -9.82
N ILE A 80 -20.50 16.52 -10.19
CA ILE A 80 -20.60 15.15 -10.72
C ILE A 80 -21.11 14.19 -9.64
N LEU A 81 -20.69 14.38 -8.39
CA LEU A 81 -21.19 13.61 -7.26
C LEU A 81 -22.69 13.86 -7.04
N ARG A 82 -23.14 15.11 -7.14
CA ARG A 82 -24.55 15.51 -6.97
C ARG A 82 -25.45 14.94 -8.06
N ASP A 83 -25.02 15.02 -9.32
CA ASP A 83 -25.69 14.34 -10.42
C ASP A 83 -25.77 12.83 -10.16
N TRP A 84 -24.68 12.22 -9.72
CA TRP A 84 -24.62 10.79 -9.47
C TRP A 84 -25.54 10.32 -8.32
N ILE A 85 -25.63 11.07 -7.23
CA ILE A 85 -26.54 10.76 -6.12
C ILE A 85 -27.99 11.22 -6.38
N GLY A 86 -28.28 11.88 -7.50
CA GLY A 86 -29.61 12.39 -7.82
C GLY A 86 -30.06 13.59 -6.96
N ASP A 87 -29.11 14.39 -6.45
CA ASP A 87 -29.40 15.63 -5.71
C ASP A 87 -29.74 16.76 -6.69
N THR A 88 -31.04 16.94 -6.99
CA THR A 88 -31.56 17.91 -7.98
C THR A 88 -31.64 19.34 -7.43
N PHE A 89 -30.55 19.83 -6.85
CA PHE A 89 -30.49 21.17 -6.29
C PHE A 89 -30.31 22.25 -7.37
N GLU A 90 -31.08 23.33 -7.24
CA GLU A 90 -30.74 24.62 -7.85
C GLU A 90 -30.09 25.55 -6.82
N PRO A 91 -28.93 26.17 -7.12
CA PRO A 91 -28.35 27.17 -6.24
C PRO A 91 -29.26 28.38 -6.13
N ALA A 92 -29.94 28.51 -4.99
CA ALA A 92 -30.61 29.75 -4.61
C ALA A 92 -29.53 30.86 -4.53
N ALA A 93 -29.63 31.84 -5.44
CA ALA A 93 -28.63 32.88 -5.70
C ALA A 93 -28.26 33.78 -4.51
N THR A 94 -28.81 33.57 -3.31
CA THR A 94 -28.73 34.51 -2.19
C THR A 94 -28.40 33.90 -0.84
N ASN A 95 -28.22 32.58 -0.68
CA ASN A 95 -27.90 32.00 0.64
C ASN A 95 -26.87 30.85 0.60
N LEU A 96 -25.61 31.19 0.82
CA LEU A 96 -24.47 30.26 0.95
C LEU A 96 -24.52 29.35 2.20
N ALA A 97 -25.49 29.55 3.10
CA ALA A 97 -25.57 28.85 4.39
C ALA A 97 -26.82 27.97 4.58
N GLY A 98 -27.79 27.99 3.64
CA GLY A 98 -29.13 27.43 3.88
C GLY A 98 -29.77 26.74 2.68
N GLY A 99 -28.98 26.07 1.82
CA GLY A 99 -29.54 25.34 0.68
C GLY A 99 -30.36 24.11 1.11
N ASN A 100 -31.60 24.00 0.62
CA ASN A 100 -32.53 22.88 0.82
C ASN A 100 -32.15 21.64 -0.01
N GLY A 101 -30.96 21.09 0.19
CA GLY A 101 -30.51 19.81 -0.41
C GLY A 101 -30.58 18.64 0.58
N HIS A 102 -30.84 17.43 0.09
CA HIS A 102 -30.81 16.20 0.90
C HIS A 102 -29.37 15.75 1.21
N VAL A 103 -28.41 16.11 0.36
CA VAL A 103 -26.97 15.84 0.52
C VAL A 103 -26.20 17.18 0.50
N ALA A 104 -24.93 17.17 0.89
CA ALA A 104 -24.18 18.37 1.26
C ALA A 104 -24.21 19.49 0.20
N THR A 105 -24.41 20.72 0.67
CA THR A 105 -24.54 21.94 -0.16
C THR A 105 -23.26 22.77 -0.24
N LYS A 106 -22.22 22.39 0.50
CA LYS A 106 -20.92 23.07 0.51
C LYS A 106 -19.94 22.36 -0.42
N PRO A 107 -19.16 23.08 -1.24
CA PRO A 107 -18.06 22.50 -2.01
C PRO A 107 -17.14 21.69 -1.10
N ASP A 108 -16.94 20.42 -1.42
CA ASP A 108 -15.79 19.65 -0.95
C ASP A 108 -14.71 19.86 -2.00
N PRO A 109 -13.67 20.68 -1.75
CA PRO A 109 -12.63 20.94 -2.74
C PRO A 109 -11.90 19.67 -3.19
N ARG A 110 -12.17 18.51 -2.57
CA ARG A 110 -11.51 17.24 -2.91
C ARG A 110 -12.47 16.04 -2.97
N CYS A 111 -13.80 16.27 -2.93
CA CYS A 111 -14.92 15.29 -3.00
C CYS A 111 -14.85 14.02 -2.12
N ARG A 112 -13.80 13.86 -1.33
CA ARG A 112 -13.45 12.59 -0.69
C ARG A 112 -14.25 12.36 0.58
N PHE A 113 -14.44 13.39 1.40
CA PHE A 113 -15.07 13.23 2.70
C PHE A 113 -16.57 13.05 2.55
N ILE A 114 -17.15 13.71 1.55
CA ILE A 114 -18.53 13.49 1.18
C ILE A 114 -18.75 12.07 0.62
N ILE A 115 -17.82 11.49 -0.14
CA ILE A 115 -17.92 10.08 -0.58
C ILE A 115 -17.83 9.11 0.61
N LEU A 116 -16.81 9.27 1.47
CA LEU A 116 -16.64 8.41 2.65
C LEU A 116 -17.84 8.50 3.60
N THR A 117 -18.35 9.71 3.80
CA THR A 117 -19.58 9.96 4.57
C THR A 117 -20.78 9.33 3.90
N TYR A 118 -21.00 9.62 2.62
CA TYR A 118 -22.19 9.16 1.91
C TYR A 118 -22.29 7.65 1.96
N HIS A 119 -21.19 6.92 1.77
CA HIS A 119 -21.17 5.46 1.86
C HIS A 119 -21.04 4.89 3.27
N GLN A 120 -20.86 5.75 4.28
CA GLN A 120 -20.66 5.37 5.69
C GLN A 120 -19.46 4.43 5.86
N VAL A 121 -18.35 4.80 5.21
CA VAL A 121 -17.09 4.05 5.18
C VAL A 121 -16.43 4.06 6.55
N MET A 122 -16.01 2.88 7.03
CA MET A 122 -15.35 2.74 8.31
C MET A 122 -14.12 3.67 8.43
N PRO A 123 -13.94 4.37 9.58
CA PRO A 123 -12.79 5.23 9.81
C PRO A 123 -11.44 4.51 9.69
N SER A 124 -11.41 3.21 9.98
CA SER A 124 -10.21 2.39 9.91
C SER A 124 -9.55 2.38 8.52
N LEU A 125 -10.30 2.64 7.43
CA LEU A 125 -9.73 2.80 6.09
C LEU A 125 -8.64 3.87 6.06
N LEU A 126 -8.80 4.93 6.85
CA LEU A 126 -7.83 6.00 6.92
C LEU A 126 -6.46 5.47 7.34
N GLU A 127 -6.35 4.52 8.26
CA GLU A 127 -5.07 3.92 8.67
C GLU A 127 -4.27 3.41 7.47
N PHE A 128 -4.96 2.83 6.48
CA PHE A 128 -4.35 2.29 5.29
C PHE A 128 -4.01 3.36 4.26
N LEU A 129 -4.86 4.37 4.11
CA LEU A 129 -4.61 5.46 3.16
C LEU A 129 -3.45 6.37 3.59
N HIS A 130 -3.22 6.51 4.90
CA HIS A 130 -2.06 7.26 5.41
C HIS A 130 -0.73 6.70 4.90
N ALA A 131 -0.65 5.39 4.61
CA ALA A 131 0.55 4.72 4.10
C ALA A 131 0.97 5.14 2.69
N TYR A 132 0.20 6.00 2.00
CA TYR A 132 0.57 6.57 0.70
C TYR A 132 1.07 8.01 0.79
N GLY A 133 0.89 8.66 1.95
CA GLY A 133 1.13 10.10 2.12
C GLY A 133 2.39 10.46 2.88
N SER A 134 3.23 9.51 3.30
CA SER A 134 4.48 9.87 3.98
C SER A 134 5.60 10.13 2.97
N GLU A 135 6.37 11.20 3.20
CA GLU A 135 7.60 11.55 2.45
C GLU A 135 8.66 10.43 2.51
N SER A 136 8.45 9.41 3.34
CA SER A 136 9.39 8.35 3.65
C SER A 136 9.07 7.00 3.01
N GLY A 137 8.24 6.94 1.94
CA GLY A 137 7.58 5.77 1.31
C GLY A 137 8.26 4.38 1.33
N LYS A 138 9.56 4.30 1.65
CA LYS A 138 10.32 3.12 2.06
C LYS A 138 9.99 2.56 3.47
N ARG A 139 9.49 3.36 4.44
CA ARG A 139 9.18 2.88 5.82
C ARG A 139 7.80 2.24 5.95
N GLU A 140 6.87 2.55 5.05
CA GLU A 140 5.46 2.15 5.16
C GLU A 140 5.14 0.78 4.56
N VAL A 141 6.09 0.16 3.86
CA VAL A 141 6.06 -1.26 3.45
C VAL A 141 5.87 -2.21 4.65
N ARG A 142 6.12 -1.73 5.88
CA ARG A 142 5.92 -2.52 7.11
C ARG A 142 4.48 -2.51 7.62
N PHE A 143 3.66 -1.54 7.22
CA PHE A 143 2.28 -1.50 7.67
C PHE A 143 1.50 -2.63 7.00
N SER A 144 0.90 -3.53 7.77
CA SER A 144 -0.08 -4.49 7.29
C SER A 144 -1.27 -4.48 8.22
N GLY A 145 -2.46 -4.53 7.65
CA GLY A 145 -3.68 -4.49 8.42
C GLY A 145 -4.78 -5.31 7.79
N PHE A 146 -5.68 -5.74 8.65
CA PHE A 146 -6.98 -6.28 8.28
C PHE A 146 -7.98 -5.73 9.31
N ARG A 147 -9.08 -5.16 8.83
CA ARG A 147 -10.18 -4.68 9.67
C ARG A 147 -11.49 -5.07 9.01
N THR A 148 -12.45 -5.44 9.83
CA THR A 148 -13.78 -5.80 9.37
C THR A 148 -14.83 -5.21 10.28
N GLU A 149 -15.98 -4.95 9.69
CA GLU A 149 -17.18 -4.58 10.41
C GLU A 149 -18.34 -5.34 9.80
N ILE A 150 -19.24 -5.82 10.65
CA ILE A 150 -20.50 -6.41 10.22
C ILE A 150 -21.59 -5.62 10.94
N ASP A 151 -22.37 -4.86 10.19
CA ASP A 151 -23.57 -4.19 10.69
C ASP A 151 -24.74 -5.15 10.43
N ARG A 152 -25.49 -5.54 11.47
CA ARG A 152 -26.68 -6.39 11.36
C ARG A 152 -27.91 -5.75 11.98
N GLY A 153 -29.00 -5.70 11.24
CA GLY A 153 -30.33 -5.36 11.78
C GLY A 153 -30.44 -3.96 12.37
N ASN A 154 -29.44 -3.08 12.16
CA ASN A 154 -29.51 -1.70 12.61
C ASN A 154 -30.42 -0.90 11.68
N SER A 155 -31.66 -0.66 12.12
CA SER A 155 -32.66 0.10 11.38
C SER A 155 -32.20 1.52 11.04
N ALA A 156 -31.32 2.12 11.85
CA ALA A 156 -30.78 3.46 11.59
C ALA A 156 -29.85 3.51 10.37
N THR A 157 -29.31 2.37 9.93
CA THR A 157 -28.45 2.27 8.74
C THR A 157 -29.18 1.77 7.50
N ALA A 158 -30.41 1.26 7.63
CA ALA A 158 -31.23 0.88 6.49
C ALA A 158 -31.70 2.13 5.76
N ILE A 159 -31.31 2.27 4.49
CA ILE A 159 -31.74 3.37 3.62
C ILE A 159 -32.18 2.73 2.31
N HIS A 160 -33.44 2.27 2.29
CA HIS A 160 -34.01 1.54 1.16
C HIS A 160 -33.97 2.34 -0.15
N SER A 161 -34.16 3.67 -0.07
CA SER A 161 -34.07 4.59 -1.21
C SER A 161 -32.68 4.61 -1.87
N LEU A 162 -31.63 4.16 -1.16
CA LEU A 162 -30.26 4.03 -1.69
C LEU A 162 -29.86 2.57 -1.97
N GLY A 163 -30.80 1.63 -1.88
CA GLY A 163 -30.52 0.20 -1.98
C GLY A 163 -29.63 -0.32 -0.85
N ARG A 164 -29.77 0.26 0.36
CA ARG A 164 -29.01 -0.15 1.55
C ARG A 164 -29.94 -0.85 2.53
N SER A 165 -29.65 -2.11 2.82
CA SER A 165 -30.25 -2.83 3.92
C SER A 165 -29.52 -2.51 5.23
N SER A 166 -30.02 -3.09 6.32
CA SER A 166 -29.36 -3.06 7.63
C SER A 166 -28.37 -4.21 7.84
N ASP A 167 -28.15 -5.06 6.83
CA ASP A 167 -27.24 -6.21 6.90
C ASP A 167 -26.13 -6.06 5.85
N ARG A 168 -24.97 -5.63 6.32
CA ARG A 168 -23.81 -5.38 5.47
C ARG A 168 -22.53 -5.71 6.19
N PHE A 169 -21.49 -6.02 5.42
CA PHE A 169 -20.14 -6.07 5.95
C PHE A 169 -19.24 -5.08 5.23
N GLN A 170 -18.21 -4.65 5.92
CA GLN A 170 -17.11 -3.87 5.39
C GLN A 170 -15.81 -4.61 5.72
N VAL A 171 -14.90 -4.68 4.77
CA VAL A 171 -13.56 -5.26 4.91
C VAL A 171 -12.56 -4.25 4.40
N VAL A 172 -11.50 -3.99 5.14
CA VAL A 172 -10.33 -3.26 4.65
C VAL A 172 -9.05 -4.03 4.96
N TYR A 173 -8.18 -4.09 3.98
CA TYR A 173 -6.90 -4.75 4.09
C TYR A 173 -5.91 -4.18 3.08
N ASN A 174 -4.64 -4.54 3.21
CA ASN A 174 -3.63 -4.22 2.21
C ASN A 174 -2.87 -5.46 1.75
N LEU A 175 -2.55 -5.46 0.47
CA LEU A 175 -1.79 -6.48 -0.20
C LEU A 175 -0.46 -5.90 -0.68
N LYS A 176 0.59 -6.73 -0.66
CA LYS A 176 1.93 -6.33 -1.12
C LYS A 176 2.35 -7.23 -2.27
N ALA A 177 2.76 -6.63 -3.37
CA ALA A 177 3.33 -7.35 -4.49
C ALA A 177 4.80 -6.96 -4.61
N VAL A 178 5.66 -7.95 -4.78
CA VAL A 178 7.07 -7.73 -5.09
C VAL A 178 7.24 -7.89 -6.58
N SER A 179 7.93 -6.94 -7.19
CA SER A 179 8.17 -6.94 -8.63
C SER A 179 9.62 -6.64 -8.92
N TYR A 180 10.10 -7.20 -10.03
CA TYR A 180 11.45 -6.96 -10.52
C TYR A 180 11.42 -5.90 -11.63
N ASP A 181 12.25 -4.88 -11.49
CA ASP A 181 12.45 -3.82 -12.48
C ASP A 181 13.94 -3.80 -12.90
N PRO A 182 14.26 -4.23 -14.14
CA PRO A 182 15.64 -4.29 -14.62
C PRO A 182 16.26 -2.89 -14.81
N GLU A 183 15.45 -1.85 -14.97
CA GLU A 183 15.90 -0.48 -15.26
C GLU A 183 16.42 0.23 -13.99
N LEU A 184 16.12 -0.31 -12.81
CA LEU A 184 16.58 0.24 -11.54
C LEU A 184 18.01 -0.22 -11.20
N SER A 185 18.68 0.57 -10.35
CA SER A 185 19.99 0.21 -9.82
C SER A 185 19.94 -1.15 -9.12
N GLU A 186 21.04 -1.90 -9.12
CA GLU A 186 21.12 -3.28 -8.61
C GLU A 186 20.46 -3.48 -7.23
N THR A 187 20.61 -2.53 -6.30
CA THR A 187 20.02 -2.57 -4.95
C THR A 187 18.54 -2.13 -4.86
N ASN A 188 17.97 -1.61 -5.94
CA ASN A 188 16.59 -1.13 -6.04
C ASN A 188 15.74 -1.90 -7.06
N ARG A 189 16.30 -2.95 -7.71
CA ARG A 189 15.58 -3.73 -8.73
C ARG A 189 14.34 -4.44 -8.21
N LEU A 190 14.28 -4.72 -6.91
CA LEU A 190 13.07 -5.24 -6.30
C LEU A 190 12.24 -4.09 -5.73
N VAL A 191 11.07 -3.89 -6.32
CA VAL A 191 10.11 -2.87 -5.91
C VAL A 191 8.95 -3.56 -5.22
N ILE A 192 8.75 -3.22 -3.94
CA ILE A 192 7.59 -3.66 -3.18
C ILE A 192 6.47 -2.63 -3.38
N ARG A 193 5.40 -3.06 -4.03
CA ARG A 193 4.19 -2.27 -4.25
C ARG A 193 3.14 -2.65 -3.22
N GLN A 194 2.38 -1.67 -2.75
CA GLN A 194 1.28 -1.89 -1.82
C GLN A 194 -0.04 -1.41 -2.41
N ALA A 195 -1.08 -2.24 -2.28
CA ALA A 195 -2.44 -1.88 -2.61
C ALA A 195 -3.33 -1.96 -1.36
N THR A 196 -4.11 -0.92 -1.10
CA THR A 196 -5.13 -0.86 -0.07
C THR A 196 -6.47 -1.15 -0.70
N ILE A 197 -7.21 -2.06 -0.09
CA ILE A 197 -8.48 -2.55 -0.59
C ILE A 197 -9.51 -2.35 0.50
N TYR A 198 -10.54 -1.57 0.19
CA TYR A 198 -11.77 -1.52 0.96
C TYR A 198 -12.91 -2.08 0.12
N HIS A 199 -13.71 -2.92 0.75
CA HIS A 199 -14.88 -3.54 0.18
C HIS A 199 -16.03 -3.45 1.16
N GLN A 200 -17.16 -2.95 0.68
CA GLN A 200 -18.43 -3.00 1.39
C GLN A 200 -19.41 -3.81 0.56
N PHE A 201 -20.12 -4.73 1.21
CA PHE A 201 -21.15 -5.55 0.59
C PHE A 201 -22.42 -5.52 1.44
N ASP A 202 -23.52 -5.14 0.80
CA ASP A 202 -24.85 -5.21 1.35
C ASP A 202 -25.45 -6.59 1.06
N ILE A 203 -25.76 -7.34 2.10
CA ILE A 203 -26.23 -8.73 1.99
C ILE A 203 -27.67 -8.77 1.54
N GLY A 204 -28.49 -7.82 1.98
CA GLY A 204 -29.90 -7.75 1.64
C GLY A 204 -30.14 -7.33 0.19
N THR A 205 -29.31 -6.44 -0.35
CA THR A 205 -29.51 -5.90 -1.72
C THR A 205 -28.49 -6.40 -2.74
N GLY A 206 -27.38 -7.03 -2.31
CA GLY A 206 -26.27 -7.41 -3.19
C GLY A 206 -25.43 -6.22 -3.67
N LYS A 207 -25.75 -5.01 -3.20
CA LYS A 207 -25.04 -3.78 -3.55
C LYS A 207 -23.63 -3.81 -2.98
N GLN A 208 -22.64 -3.47 -3.80
CA GLN A 208 -21.23 -3.50 -3.40
C GLN A 208 -20.51 -2.21 -3.77
N MET A 209 -19.55 -1.83 -2.93
CA MET A 209 -18.70 -0.67 -3.11
C MET A 209 -17.24 -1.05 -2.87
N TRP A 210 -16.37 -0.58 -3.75
CA TRP A 210 -14.93 -0.79 -3.67
C TRP A 210 -14.21 0.54 -3.61
N ILE A 211 -13.24 0.68 -2.70
CA ILE A 211 -12.26 1.77 -2.70
C ILE A 211 -10.88 1.13 -2.77
N ILE A 212 -10.10 1.49 -3.78
CA ILE A 212 -8.79 0.90 -4.03
C ILE A 212 -7.75 2.02 -4.00
N GLY A 213 -6.82 1.93 -3.05
CA GLY A 213 -5.58 2.70 -3.05
C GLY A 213 -4.50 1.90 -3.76
N ASP A 214 -4.21 2.22 -5.01
CA ASP A 214 -3.17 1.56 -5.80
C ASP A 214 -2.48 2.58 -6.71
N PRO A 215 -1.31 3.13 -6.31
CA PRO A 215 -0.57 4.10 -7.10
C PRO A 215 -0.16 3.59 -8.49
N SER A 216 -0.01 2.28 -8.65
CA SER A 216 0.41 1.65 -9.91
C SER A 216 -0.75 1.36 -10.85
N ALA A 217 -2.00 1.49 -10.39
CA ALA A 217 -3.21 1.08 -11.08
C ALA A 217 -3.20 -0.39 -11.59
N LYS A 218 -2.33 -1.24 -11.04
CA LYS A 218 -2.19 -2.65 -11.41
C LYS A 218 -3.44 -3.45 -11.07
N LEU A 219 -4.01 -3.28 -9.88
CA LEU A 219 -5.25 -3.94 -9.49
C LEU A 219 -6.39 -3.55 -10.42
N LYS A 220 -6.48 -2.26 -10.77
CA LYS A 220 -7.46 -1.78 -11.75
C LYS A 220 -7.28 -2.47 -13.10
N SER A 221 -6.05 -2.58 -13.60
CA SER A 221 -5.76 -3.26 -14.87
C SER A 221 -6.17 -4.74 -14.86
N ILE A 222 -5.92 -5.44 -13.74
CA ILE A 222 -6.28 -6.84 -13.57
C ILE A 222 -7.80 -7.00 -13.50
N THR A 223 -8.49 -6.12 -12.77
CA THR A 223 -9.95 -6.12 -12.72
C THR A 223 -10.57 -5.78 -14.07
N ASP A 224 -10.03 -4.80 -14.79
CA ASP A 224 -10.53 -4.41 -16.11
C ASP A 224 -10.23 -5.49 -17.18
N SER A 225 -9.21 -6.34 -17.05
CA SER A 225 -9.01 -7.44 -18.01
C SER A 225 -10.09 -8.53 -17.88
N LYS A 226 -10.57 -8.79 -16.65
CA LYS A 226 -11.63 -9.78 -16.38
C LYS A 226 -13.04 -9.20 -16.57
N TYR A 227 -13.26 -7.95 -16.18
CA TYR A 227 -14.60 -7.34 -16.13
C TYR A 227 -14.77 -6.10 -17.02
N GLY A 228 -13.71 -5.64 -17.68
CA GLY A 228 -13.65 -4.34 -18.37
C GLY A 228 -13.86 -4.37 -19.89
N ALA A 229 -14.16 -5.52 -20.49
CA ALA A 229 -14.40 -5.62 -21.94
C ALA A 229 -15.80 -6.15 -22.28
N LYS A 230 -16.81 -5.28 -22.19
CA LYS A 230 -17.80 -5.11 -23.25
C LYS A 230 -17.95 -3.62 -23.49
N SER A 231 -17.54 -3.18 -24.69
CA SER A 231 -17.57 -1.80 -25.18
C SER A 231 -18.98 -1.30 -25.49
N ASN A 232 -20.00 -1.86 -24.85
CA ASN A 232 -21.33 -1.28 -24.71
C ASN A 232 -21.67 -1.48 -23.23
N ASN A 233 -21.96 -0.37 -22.55
CA ASN A 233 -22.28 -0.29 -21.13
C ASN A 233 -23.01 -1.54 -20.64
N GLN A 234 -22.63 -2.03 -19.45
CA GLN A 234 -23.27 -3.06 -18.63
C GLN A 234 -22.49 -4.40 -18.58
N THR A 235 -21.63 -4.54 -17.58
CA THR A 235 -21.30 -5.86 -17.01
C THR A 235 -22.48 -6.24 -16.14
N GLN A 236 -23.22 -7.31 -16.46
CA GLN A 236 -24.31 -7.85 -15.64
C GLN A 236 -23.73 -8.98 -14.76
N PHE A 237 -23.88 -8.88 -13.44
CA PHE A 237 -23.49 -9.96 -12.52
C PHE A 237 -24.71 -10.82 -12.17
N GLU A 238 -24.70 -12.10 -12.54
CA GLU A 238 -25.74 -13.07 -12.17
C GLU A 238 -25.81 -13.32 -10.66
N ASP A 239 -24.67 -13.19 -9.97
CA ASP A 239 -24.53 -13.30 -8.51
C ASP A 239 -23.52 -12.24 -8.02
N PRO A 240 -23.99 -11.10 -7.45
CA PRO A 240 -23.13 -10.02 -6.99
C PRO A 240 -22.12 -10.44 -5.92
N PHE A 241 -22.49 -11.39 -5.06
CA PHE A 241 -21.59 -11.88 -4.03
C PHE A 241 -20.49 -12.75 -4.62
N LYS A 242 -20.84 -13.63 -5.57
CA LYS A 242 -19.83 -14.42 -6.29
C LYS A 242 -18.86 -13.52 -7.04
N ALA A 243 -19.35 -12.44 -7.66
CA ALA A 243 -18.49 -11.44 -8.30
C ALA A 243 -17.52 -10.79 -7.31
N SER A 244 -17.99 -10.50 -6.09
CA SER A 244 -17.13 -9.96 -5.04
C SER A 244 -16.05 -10.96 -4.60
N ILE A 245 -16.43 -12.23 -4.42
CA ILE A 245 -15.49 -13.32 -4.14
C ILE A 245 -14.43 -13.43 -5.23
N ASP A 246 -14.85 -13.40 -6.50
CA ASP A 246 -13.94 -13.52 -7.62
C ASP A 246 -12.93 -12.37 -7.69
N ILE A 247 -13.34 -11.15 -7.30
CA ILE A 247 -12.44 -9.98 -7.20
C ILE A 247 -11.41 -10.18 -6.09
N HIS A 248 -11.84 -10.62 -4.91
CA HIS A 248 -10.91 -10.95 -3.82
C HIS A 248 -9.90 -12.01 -4.27
N LEU A 249 -10.35 -13.10 -4.88
CA LEU A 249 -9.48 -14.17 -5.39
C LEU A 249 -8.46 -13.67 -6.39
N MET A 250 -8.91 -12.91 -7.37
CA MET A 250 -8.03 -12.36 -8.41
C MET A 250 -6.91 -11.51 -7.81
N TRP A 251 -7.20 -10.72 -6.77
CA TRP A 251 -6.19 -9.92 -6.10
C TRP A 251 -5.29 -10.73 -5.16
N THR A 252 -5.79 -11.78 -4.51
CA THR A 252 -4.93 -12.67 -3.70
C THR A 252 -4.00 -13.51 -4.59
N THR A 253 -4.45 -13.93 -5.77
CA THR A 253 -3.60 -14.60 -6.77
C THR A 253 -2.54 -13.65 -7.35
N TRP A 254 -2.89 -12.38 -7.61
CA TRP A 254 -1.90 -11.38 -8.06
C TRP A 254 -0.74 -11.23 -7.08
N VAL A 255 -1.02 -11.30 -5.78
CA VAL A 255 0.02 -11.18 -4.76
C VAL A 255 1.06 -12.29 -4.82
N ILE A 256 0.67 -13.51 -5.21
CA ILE A 256 1.58 -14.66 -5.26
C ILE A 256 2.29 -14.82 -6.63
N SER A 257 1.85 -14.14 -7.68
CA SER A 257 2.20 -14.51 -9.06
C SER A 257 3.67 -14.34 -9.43
N GLU A 258 4.37 -13.34 -8.88
CA GLU A 258 5.76 -13.04 -9.26
C GLU A 258 6.80 -13.71 -8.35
N TRP A 259 6.41 -14.27 -7.20
CA TRP A 259 7.35 -14.77 -6.19
C TRP A 259 8.32 -15.83 -6.68
N PRO A 260 7.93 -16.84 -7.48
CA PRO A 260 8.88 -17.83 -7.98
C PRO A 260 10.05 -17.20 -8.76
N LEU A 261 9.76 -16.18 -9.59
CA LEU A 261 10.78 -15.43 -10.32
C LEU A 261 11.66 -14.60 -9.37
N ILE A 262 11.04 -13.93 -8.40
CA ILE A 262 11.77 -13.11 -7.41
C ILE A 262 12.75 -13.97 -6.60
N ILE A 263 12.29 -15.14 -6.14
CA ILE A 263 13.13 -16.09 -5.40
C ILE A 263 14.29 -16.56 -6.25
N GLN A 264 14.05 -16.96 -7.51
CA GLN A 264 15.13 -17.38 -8.41
C GLN A 264 16.18 -16.29 -8.64
N ILE A 265 15.75 -15.03 -8.77
CA ILE A 265 16.65 -13.88 -8.91
C ILE A 265 17.49 -13.69 -7.64
N LEU A 266 16.87 -13.81 -6.47
CA LEU A 266 17.54 -13.69 -5.18
C LEU A 266 18.50 -14.84 -4.91
N ASP A 267 18.11 -16.09 -5.19
CA ASP A 267 18.97 -17.28 -5.10
C ASP A 267 20.25 -17.09 -5.91
N LYS A 268 20.11 -16.80 -7.21
CA LYS A 268 21.26 -16.58 -8.08
C LYS A 268 22.19 -15.50 -7.54
N LYS A 269 21.62 -14.45 -6.98
CA LYS A 269 22.41 -13.34 -6.43
C LYS A 269 23.12 -13.70 -5.13
N VAL A 270 22.45 -14.46 -4.26
CA VAL A 270 23.04 -15.00 -3.03
C VAL A 270 24.18 -15.94 -3.38
N ASP A 271 24.02 -16.80 -4.38
CA ASP A 271 25.08 -17.68 -4.88
C ASP A 271 26.26 -16.88 -5.45
N GLU A 272 26.01 -15.89 -6.30
CA GLU A 272 27.06 -15.00 -6.84
C GLU A 272 27.87 -14.32 -5.73
N LEU A 273 27.19 -13.82 -4.69
CA LEU A 273 27.83 -13.13 -3.57
C LEU A 273 28.56 -14.09 -2.64
N SER A 274 28.03 -15.30 -2.44
CA SER A 274 28.67 -16.35 -1.62
C SER A 274 29.87 -16.99 -2.33
N MET A 275 29.87 -17.04 -3.66
CA MET A 275 30.98 -17.55 -4.47
C MET A 275 32.08 -16.52 -4.73
N ALA A 276 31.78 -15.21 -4.64
CA ALA A 276 32.78 -14.15 -4.73
C ALA A 276 33.86 -14.25 -3.64
N ASP A 277 33.58 -14.95 -2.53
CA ASP A 277 34.55 -15.30 -1.49
C ASP A 277 35.63 -16.29 -1.97
N ASN A 278 35.36 -17.10 -3.01
CA ASN A 278 36.31 -18.06 -3.57
C ASN A 278 37.27 -17.46 -4.63
N CYS A 279 37.06 -16.19 -5.02
CA CYS A 279 37.78 -15.53 -6.11
C CYS A 279 38.67 -14.38 -5.63
N ILE A 280 39.32 -14.50 -4.47
CA ILE A 280 40.47 -13.66 -4.13
C ILE A 280 41.72 -14.35 -4.68
N PRO A 281 42.24 -13.96 -5.86
CA PRO A 281 43.47 -14.55 -6.38
C PRO A 281 44.61 -14.25 -5.39
N GLU A 282 45.29 -15.32 -4.98
CA GLU A 282 46.38 -15.38 -3.99
C GLU A 282 47.61 -14.49 -4.30
N LYS A 283 47.58 -13.65 -5.35
CA LYS A 283 48.76 -13.03 -5.96
C LYS A 283 48.79 -11.50 -6.08
N SER A 284 47.87 -10.74 -5.49
CA SER A 284 47.97 -9.26 -5.51
C SER A 284 47.78 -8.65 -4.12
N ILE A 285 48.89 -8.54 -3.37
CA ILE A 285 48.95 -8.09 -1.97
C ILE A 285 48.90 -6.55 -1.82
N ALA A 286 48.84 -5.78 -2.92
CA ALA A 286 48.89 -4.32 -2.85
C ALA A 286 47.51 -3.61 -2.95
N SER A 287 46.44 -4.30 -3.37
CA SER A 287 45.10 -3.71 -3.55
C SER A 287 44.03 -4.24 -2.57
N THR A 288 44.40 -5.12 -1.65
CA THR A 288 43.50 -6.09 -1.00
C THR A 288 42.80 -5.62 0.30
N ILE A 289 42.95 -4.36 0.71
CA ILE A 289 42.40 -3.88 2.00
C ILE A 289 41.08 -3.12 1.86
N TYR A 290 40.81 -2.58 0.68
CA TYR A 290 39.54 -1.96 0.31
C TYR A 290 38.43 -2.93 -0.20
N PRO A 291 38.72 -4.13 -0.76
CA PRO A 291 37.68 -5.05 -1.26
C PRO A 291 36.76 -5.63 -0.18
N SER A 292 37.28 -6.00 1.00
CA SER A 292 36.50 -6.72 2.03
C SER A 292 35.34 -5.88 2.60
N LYS A 293 35.56 -4.59 2.88
CA LYS A 293 34.49 -3.71 3.38
C LYS A 293 33.43 -3.40 2.35
N GLU A 294 33.81 -3.28 1.07
CA GLU A 294 32.86 -3.02 0.00
C GLU A 294 32.04 -4.26 -0.34
N VAL A 295 32.66 -5.45 -0.33
CA VAL A 295 31.97 -6.74 -0.45
C VAL A 295 30.99 -6.94 0.71
N ALA A 296 31.42 -6.72 1.96
CA ALA A 296 30.54 -6.80 3.13
C ALA A 296 29.34 -5.85 3.01
N ARG A 297 29.56 -4.59 2.60
CA ARG A 297 28.46 -3.62 2.38
C ARG A 297 27.48 -4.07 1.30
N ARG A 298 27.96 -4.65 0.20
CA ARG A 298 27.09 -5.19 -0.86
C ARG A 298 26.27 -6.36 -0.33
N ILE A 299 26.87 -7.26 0.43
CA ILE A 299 26.17 -8.39 1.06
C ILE A 299 25.13 -7.88 2.07
N GLU A 300 25.47 -6.90 2.91
CA GLU A 300 24.53 -6.27 3.85
C GLU A 300 23.35 -5.59 3.14
N ALA A 301 23.60 -4.90 2.03
CA ALA A 301 22.55 -4.27 1.24
C ALA A 301 21.59 -5.33 0.68
N TYR A 302 22.11 -6.44 0.16
CA TYR A 302 21.29 -7.56 -0.30
C TYR A 302 20.56 -8.28 0.83
N GLN A 303 21.20 -8.47 1.98
CA GLN A 303 20.54 -9.06 3.15
C GLN A 303 19.36 -8.20 3.60
N ARG A 304 19.51 -6.87 3.57
CA ARG A 304 18.41 -5.95 3.86
C ARG A 304 17.27 -6.10 2.87
N LEU A 305 17.60 -6.17 1.57
CA LEU A 305 16.62 -6.39 0.51
C LEU A 305 15.82 -7.67 0.73
N VAL A 306 16.51 -8.80 0.95
CA VAL A 306 15.89 -10.10 1.24
C VAL A 306 14.99 -10.02 2.48
N LYS A 307 15.43 -9.36 3.56
CA LYS A 307 14.62 -9.17 4.77
C LYS A 307 13.37 -8.32 4.53
N GLU A 308 13.47 -7.27 3.72
CA GLU A 308 12.32 -6.44 3.35
C GLU A 308 11.33 -7.21 2.49
N THR A 309 11.82 -8.02 1.55
CA THR A 309 11.02 -8.93 0.73
C THR A 309 10.33 -10.01 1.59
N ALA A 310 11.03 -10.63 2.54
CA ALA A 310 10.45 -11.57 3.51
C ALA A 310 9.37 -10.90 4.37
N ALA A 311 9.62 -9.67 4.84
CA ALA A 311 8.61 -8.92 5.60
C ALA A 311 7.33 -8.67 4.79
N ALA A 312 7.43 -8.46 3.47
CA ALA A 312 6.26 -8.37 2.59
C ALA A 312 5.51 -9.70 2.45
N ALA A 313 6.24 -10.83 2.30
CA ALA A 313 5.64 -12.17 2.27
C ALA A 313 4.88 -12.47 3.57
N SER A 314 5.54 -12.32 4.72
CA SER A 314 4.97 -12.53 6.04
C SER A 314 3.74 -11.64 6.30
N ALA A 315 3.78 -10.39 5.83
CA ALA A 315 2.64 -9.47 5.93
C ALA A 315 1.44 -9.93 5.08
N ASN A 316 1.69 -10.46 3.89
CA ASN A 316 0.65 -11.05 3.05
C ASN A 316 0.06 -12.31 3.69
N CYS A 317 0.88 -13.23 4.23
CA CYS A 317 0.38 -14.41 4.95
C CYS A 317 -0.65 -13.99 6.01
N LYS A 318 -0.28 -13.06 6.91
CA LYS A 318 -1.18 -12.57 7.98
C LYS A 318 -2.48 -11.97 7.45
N THR A 319 -2.39 -11.21 6.36
CA THR A 319 -3.55 -10.58 5.74
C THR A 319 -4.47 -11.61 5.08
N LEU A 320 -3.91 -12.55 4.34
CA LEU A 320 -4.64 -13.65 3.70
C LEU A 320 -5.29 -14.57 4.75
N THR A 321 -4.57 -14.90 5.83
CA THR A 321 -5.12 -15.65 6.96
C THR A 321 -6.33 -14.94 7.56
N SER A 322 -6.23 -13.63 7.79
CA SER A 322 -7.33 -12.82 8.35
C SER A 322 -8.54 -12.78 7.41
N LEU A 323 -8.30 -12.64 6.11
CA LEU A 323 -9.34 -12.66 5.07
C LEU A 323 -10.04 -14.03 5.01
N SER A 324 -9.28 -15.12 5.01
CA SER A 324 -9.83 -16.49 5.06
C SER A 324 -10.69 -16.70 6.32
N GLN A 325 -10.14 -16.36 7.49
CA GLN A 325 -10.84 -16.47 8.77
C GLN A 325 -12.13 -15.65 8.81
N PHE A 326 -12.12 -14.44 8.24
CA PHE A 326 -13.32 -13.63 8.11
C PHE A 326 -14.41 -14.36 7.33
N TYR A 327 -14.10 -14.92 6.15
CA TYR A 327 -15.09 -15.63 5.34
C TYR A 327 -15.55 -16.95 5.97
N VAL A 328 -14.67 -17.68 6.66
CA VAL A 328 -15.02 -18.85 7.46
C VAL A 328 -16.04 -18.49 8.55
N ASN A 329 -15.82 -17.38 9.25
CA ASN A 329 -16.69 -16.90 10.33
C ASN A 329 -18.00 -16.31 9.79
N PHE A 330 -17.93 -15.57 8.68
CA PHE A 330 -19.08 -15.05 7.96
C PHE A 330 -20.03 -16.19 7.55
N ARG A 331 -19.49 -17.28 7.00
CA ARG A 331 -20.25 -18.49 6.67
C ARG A 331 -20.96 -19.11 7.87
N ARG A 332 -20.31 -19.17 9.04
CA ARG A 332 -20.89 -19.75 10.27
C ARG A 332 -22.02 -18.91 10.83
N THR A 333 -21.88 -17.59 10.73
CA THR A 333 -22.82 -16.63 11.33
C THR A 333 -24.00 -16.31 10.43
N GLN A 334 -23.97 -16.75 9.17
CA GLN A 334 -25.04 -16.51 8.21
C GLN A 334 -25.90 -17.77 8.03
N ASN A 335 -27.13 -17.72 8.53
CA ASN A 335 -28.10 -18.79 8.37
C ASN A 335 -29.44 -18.21 7.87
N PRO A 336 -30.00 -18.69 6.74
CA PRO A 336 -29.44 -19.63 5.78
C PRO A 336 -28.79 -18.91 4.59
N LEU A 337 -27.45 -18.92 4.48
CA LEU A 337 -26.81 -18.72 3.17
C LEU A 337 -27.30 -19.83 2.22
N GLY A 338 -27.72 -19.46 1.01
CA GLY A 338 -28.05 -20.43 -0.03
C GLY A 338 -26.88 -21.38 -0.34
N HIS A 339 -27.19 -22.58 -0.85
CA HIS A 339 -26.17 -23.61 -1.15
C HIS A 339 -25.06 -23.11 -2.10
N SER A 340 -25.42 -22.35 -3.13
CA SER A 340 -24.47 -21.72 -4.08
C SER A 340 -23.46 -20.82 -3.36
N LEU A 341 -23.95 -20.04 -2.41
CA LEU A 341 -23.19 -19.06 -1.66
C LEU A 341 -22.18 -19.73 -0.72
N LYS A 342 -22.61 -20.79 -0.02
CA LYS A 342 -21.72 -21.62 0.79
C LYS A 342 -20.61 -22.26 -0.05
N LYS A 343 -20.95 -22.75 -1.25
CA LYS A 343 -19.97 -23.32 -2.18
C LYS A 343 -18.95 -22.26 -2.62
N ALA A 344 -19.39 -21.06 -2.99
CA ALA A 344 -18.50 -19.98 -3.39
C ALA A 344 -17.54 -19.56 -2.26
N VAL A 345 -18.03 -19.43 -1.03
CA VAL A 345 -17.18 -19.16 0.16
C VAL A 345 -16.18 -20.28 0.40
N ASN A 346 -16.58 -21.55 0.27
CA ASN A 346 -15.66 -22.68 0.46
C ASN A 346 -14.55 -22.68 -0.59
N SER A 347 -14.89 -22.41 -1.86
CA SER A 347 -13.89 -22.28 -2.92
C SER A 347 -12.94 -21.11 -2.67
N LEU A 348 -13.45 -19.97 -2.20
CA LEU A 348 -12.64 -18.82 -1.81
C LEU A 348 -11.64 -19.17 -0.71
N VAL A 349 -12.12 -19.76 0.37
CA VAL A 349 -11.30 -20.14 1.54
C VAL A 349 -10.21 -21.12 1.13
N ALA A 350 -10.56 -22.16 0.37
CA ALA A 350 -9.60 -23.14 -0.10
C ALA A 350 -8.51 -22.52 -1.00
N GLU A 351 -8.87 -21.58 -1.88
CA GLU A 351 -7.88 -20.88 -2.71
C GLU A 351 -6.97 -19.98 -1.88
N ILE A 352 -7.53 -19.22 -0.93
CA ILE A 352 -6.74 -18.37 -0.05
C ILE A 352 -5.79 -19.22 0.81
N GLU A 353 -6.24 -20.38 1.31
CA GLU A 353 -5.40 -21.31 2.07
C GLU A 353 -4.23 -21.86 1.24
N ARG A 354 -4.45 -22.15 -0.06
CA ARG A 354 -3.36 -22.49 -0.97
C ARG A 354 -2.38 -21.32 -1.14
N ASN A 355 -2.88 -20.12 -1.37
CA ASN A 355 -2.04 -18.93 -1.51
C ASN A 355 -1.25 -18.61 -0.22
N ILE A 356 -1.82 -18.89 0.96
CA ILE A 356 -1.12 -18.78 2.24
C ILE A 356 0.04 -19.76 2.29
N HIS A 357 -0.21 -21.04 1.96
CA HIS A 357 0.83 -22.06 1.97
C HIS A 357 2.00 -21.72 1.04
N ASP A 358 1.71 -21.32 -0.20
CA ASP A 358 2.74 -20.90 -1.15
C ASP A 358 3.55 -19.71 -0.61
N MET A 359 2.88 -18.73 0.01
CA MET A 359 3.55 -17.57 0.59
C MET A 359 4.42 -17.93 1.82
N GLU A 360 4.00 -18.89 2.65
CA GLU A 360 4.79 -19.40 3.78
C GLU A 360 6.06 -20.13 3.32
N LEU A 361 5.97 -20.88 2.22
CA LEU A 361 7.14 -21.49 1.58
C LEU A 361 8.11 -20.42 1.08
N HIS A 362 7.60 -19.38 0.41
CA HIS A 362 8.40 -18.25 -0.04
C HIS A 362 9.07 -17.48 1.11
N ASP A 363 8.34 -17.18 2.19
CA ASP A 363 8.88 -16.52 3.39
C ASP A 363 10.01 -17.36 4.02
N SER A 364 9.79 -18.66 4.16
CA SER A 364 10.78 -19.60 4.71
C SER A 364 12.07 -19.62 3.88
N HIS A 365 11.96 -19.65 2.55
CA HIS A 365 13.10 -19.61 1.64
C HIS A 365 13.86 -18.28 1.77
N LEU A 366 13.16 -17.15 1.82
CA LEU A 366 13.81 -15.83 1.98
C LEU A 366 14.54 -15.70 3.32
N LEU A 367 13.98 -16.28 4.40
CA LEU A 367 14.65 -16.33 5.69
C LEU A 367 15.92 -17.18 5.64
N MET A 368 15.91 -18.29 4.92
CA MET A 368 17.11 -19.10 4.66
C MET A 368 18.17 -18.29 3.91
N LEU A 369 17.80 -17.59 2.83
CA LEU A 369 18.72 -16.73 2.08
C LEU A 369 19.31 -15.62 2.94
N SER A 370 18.49 -15.00 3.80
CA SER A 370 18.99 -14.00 4.75
C SER A 370 19.99 -14.59 5.75
N SER A 371 19.87 -15.88 6.11
CA SER A 371 20.82 -16.56 6.99
C SER A 371 22.14 -16.80 6.27
N ILE A 372 22.11 -17.33 5.05
CA ILE A 372 23.32 -17.55 4.22
C ILE A 372 24.11 -16.25 4.09
N LEU A 373 23.45 -15.15 3.72
CA LEU A 373 24.11 -13.85 3.60
C LEU A 373 24.67 -13.35 4.94
N ARG A 374 24.05 -13.69 6.08
CA ARG A 374 24.58 -13.34 7.41
C ARG A 374 25.89 -14.07 7.68
N ASP A 375 25.93 -15.35 7.34
CA ASP A 375 27.10 -16.18 7.56
C ASP A 375 28.26 -15.72 6.67
N SER A 376 27.98 -15.35 5.41
CA SER A 376 28.98 -14.72 4.52
C SER A 376 29.53 -13.40 5.09
N ILE A 377 28.68 -12.52 5.66
CA ILE A 377 29.16 -11.29 6.33
C ILE A 377 30.11 -11.63 7.47
N ASN A 378 29.71 -12.55 8.35
CA ASN A 378 30.53 -12.97 9.49
C ASN A 378 31.87 -13.55 9.02
N GLN A 379 31.87 -14.33 7.93
CA GLN A 379 33.09 -14.87 7.34
C GLN A 379 34.01 -13.76 6.84
N VAL A 380 33.51 -12.83 6.02
CA VAL A 380 34.27 -11.70 5.48
C VAL A 380 34.86 -10.81 6.59
N GLU A 381 34.13 -10.60 7.68
CA GLU A 381 34.60 -9.83 8.84
C GLU A 381 35.62 -10.60 9.70
N SER A 382 35.52 -11.92 9.74
CA SER A 382 36.38 -12.78 10.57
C SER A 382 37.78 -13.02 10.01
N TYR A 383 38.04 -12.78 8.71
CA TYR A 383 39.38 -12.91 8.13
C TYR A 383 40.30 -11.78 8.63
N PRO A 384 41.26 -12.05 9.53
CA PRO A 384 42.21 -11.03 9.94
C PRO A 384 43.16 -10.73 8.77
N LEU A 385 43.38 -9.45 8.49
CA LEU A 385 44.48 -9.02 7.63
C LEU A 385 45.77 -9.75 8.09
N PRO A 386 46.49 -10.46 7.20
CA PRO A 386 47.73 -11.12 7.59
C PRO A 386 48.66 -10.13 8.30
N ARG A 387 49.31 -10.54 9.40
CA ARG A 387 50.22 -9.67 10.18
C ARG A 387 51.31 -9.03 9.31
N SER A 388 51.72 -9.70 8.23
CA SER A 388 52.63 -9.18 7.20
C SER A 388 52.03 -7.97 6.47
N THR A 389 50.75 -8.00 6.12
CA THR A 389 49.99 -6.91 5.50
C THR A 389 49.73 -5.77 6.48
N LEU A 390 49.46 -6.07 7.75
CA LEU A 390 49.29 -5.04 8.79
C LEU A 390 50.58 -4.23 9.00
N THR A 391 51.74 -4.89 8.91
CA THR A 391 53.07 -4.26 9.00
C THR A 391 53.40 -3.48 7.73
N ALA A 392 53.03 -4.00 6.55
CA ALA A 392 53.19 -3.30 5.28
C ALA A 392 52.30 -2.04 5.19
N CYS A 393 51.07 -2.08 5.72
CA CYS A 393 50.17 -0.93 5.74
C CYS A 393 50.51 0.11 6.78
N LYS A 394 51.06 -0.30 7.93
CA LYS A 394 51.71 0.63 8.85
C LYS A 394 52.91 1.33 8.18
N LYS A 395 53.72 0.60 7.40
CA LYS A 395 54.84 1.18 6.63
C LYS A 395 54.38 2.10 5.49
N LEU A 396 53.32 1.74 4.76
CA LEU A 396 52.74 2.55 3.66
C LEU A 396 52.04 3.81 4.16
N ASN A 397 51.28 3.74 5.26
CA ASN A 397 50.71 4.94 5.88
C ASN A 397 51.81 5.84 6.44
N PHE A 398 52.87 5.28 7.04
CA PHE A 398 54.02 6.07 7.51
C PHE A 398 54.76 6.77 6.36
N THR A 399 54.84 6.15 5.18
CA THR A 399 55.45 6.78 3.98
C THR A 399 54.53 7.80 3.33
N ALA A 400 53.21 7.58 3.27
CA ALA A 400 52.25 8.54 2.77
C ALA A 400 52.18 9.81 3.64
N THR A 401 52.17 9.66 4.98
CA THR A 401 52.21 10.80 5.91
C THR A 401 53.56 11.54 5.82
N ARG A 402 54.66 10.83 5.60
CA ARG A 402 55.99 11.44 5.40
C ARG A 402 56.08 12.20 4.07
N SER A 403 55.51 11.68 2.98
CA SER A 403 55.46 12.35 1.67
C SER A 403 54.54 13.56 1.68
N ALA A 404 53.41 13.50 2.38
CA ALA A 404 52.52 14.65 2.59
C ALA A 404 53.18 15.74 3.47
N ASN A 405 53.94 15.36 4.49
CA ASN A 405 54.68 16.33 5.31
C ASN A 405 55.85 16.97 4.54
N ILE A 406 56.52 16.23 3.65
CA ILE A 406 57.61 16.76 2.78
C ILE A 406 57.05 17.71 1.70
N SER A 407 55.89 17.42 1.10
CA SER A 407 55.24 18.31 0.14
C SER A 407 54.74 19.61 0.80
N THR A 408 54.22 19.52 2.02
CA THR A 408 53.78 20.67 2.82
C THR A 408 54.97 21.55 3.26
N CYS A 409 56.11 20.94 3.61
CA CYS A 409 57.36 21.67 3.90
C CYS A 409 57.97 22.35 2.66
N LYS A 410 57.84 21.76 1.46
CA LYS A 410 58.26 22.42 0.20
C LYS A 410 57.36 23.61 -0.14
N GLN A 411 56.03 23.49 0.03
CA GLN A 411 55.10 24.60 -0.21
C GLN A 411 55.25 25.77 0.78
N GLN A 412 55.76 25.56 1.99
CA GLN A 412 56.09 26.64 2.93
C GLN A 412 57.44 27.31 2.63
N ARG A 413 58.37 26.64 1.94
CA ARG A 413 59.66 27.24 1.54
C ARG A 413 59.53 28.19 0.35
N ASP A 414 58.61 27.92 -0.57
CA ASP A 414 58.36 28.75 -1.76
C ASP A 414 57.42 29.96 -1.51
N LYS A 415 56.97 30.16 -0.26
CA LYS A 415 56.14 31.31 0.15
C LYS A 415 56.89 32.32 1.04
N ARG A 416 58.20 32.50 0.85
CA ARG A 416 58.89 33.69 1.40
C ARG A 416 58.63 34.89 0.48
N PRO A 417 58.01 35.98 0.96
CA PRO A 417 57.85 37.18 0.16
C PRO A 417 59.21 37.82 -0.13
N LEU A 418 59.44 38.16 -1.39
CA LEU A 418 60.50 39.07 -1.84
C LEU A 418 60.32 40.40 -1.09
N VAL A 419 61.26 40.70 -0.19
CA VAL A 419 61.40 42.02 0.42
C VAL A 419 62.00 42.94 -0.63
N GLU A 420 61.20 43.92 -1.06
CA GLU A 420 61.65 45.08 -1.83
C GLU A 420 62.74 45.83 -1.07
N SER A 421 63.96 45.85 -1.61
CA SER A 421 64.97 46.83 -1.21
C SER A 421 64.85 48.08 -2.10
N LYS A 422 64.13 49.09 -1.62
CA LYS A 422 64.39 50.48 -1.99
C LYS A 422 65.72 50.91 -1.37
N LYS A 423 66.65 51.43 -2.17
CA LYS A 423 67.52 52.55 -1.80
C LYS A 423 68.26 53.12 -3.02
N ASN A 424 67.99 54.40 -3.23
CA ASN A 424 68.77 55.49 -3.86
C ASN A 424 69.31 55.31 -5.27
#